data_AF-A0A855F2X4-F1
#
_entry.id   AF-A0A855F2X4-F1
#
_cell.length_a   1.000
_cell.length_b   1.000
_cell.length_c   1.000
_cell.angle_alpha   90.00
_cell.angle_beta   90.00
_cell.angle_gamma   90.00
#
_symmetry.space_group_name_H-M   'P 1'
#
loop_
_entity.id
_entity.type
_entity.pdbx_description
1 polymer ?
#
loop_
_entity_poly.entity_id
_entity_poly.type
_entity_poly.pdbx_seq_one_letter_code
_entity_poly.pdbx_strand_id
1 'polypeptide(L)'
;MCLKKMKMVAPALLAIIFQASSVMAEQKCFVIPEQANTYLDSISHTLNASLNKKPNAMDIVHIEHSLPGQPNVIKAFDAYNQFKMMRNSALMWSKNNDDKYLFFSKSYLLAWVLKYKPSLNPIDETPFDALIDTYTIIKPKLNEKEKKLVESYFEKWASDYINYIIRKKNSVKGLTPDNWQSHRIKIITMLAGASDNKELFSKATTIFQEQIFKNIKNSGEVYDFSERDALSYAVFDLLPLAQAALVAKNNGYDWFEYVSPSGSSLKKGIDWLLPYMYGAKSHNEFNNTKSEFDKVRRSIGMKDFKGTFNPVRAASLFWVASALDQNYLVIAKKLKETPEPLAVLCKNI
;
A
#
# COMPACT_ATOMS: atom_id res chain seq x y z
N MET A 1 69.09 2.25 61.22
CA MET A 1 67.99 2.54 62.16
C MET A 1 66.67 2.45 61.40
N CYS A 2 65.80 1.54 61.84
CA CYS A 2 64.36 1.40 61.57
C CYS A 2 63.78 1.46 60.13
N LEU A 3 63.37 0.27 59.68
CA LEU A 3 62.17 -0.07 58.90
C LEU A 3 61.06 1.00 58.84
N LYS A 4 60.47 1.18 57.64
CA LYS A 4 59.01 1.13 57.48
C LYS A 4 58.62 0.65 56.07
N LYS A 5 57.84 -0.43 56.07
CA LYS A 5 57.16 -1.06 54.94
C LYS A 5 56.21 -0.06 54.25
N MET A 6 56.26 0.04 52.93
CA MET A 6 55.15 0.59 52.14
C MET A 6 54.60 -0.52 51.25
N LYS A 7 53.29 -0.76 51.39
CA LYS A 7 52.53 -1.82 50.73
C LYS A 7 52.37 -1.50 49.24
N MET A 8 52.46 -2.55 48.42
CA MET A 8 51.96 -2.57 47.04
C MET A 8 50.46 -2.26 47.02
N VAL A 9 50.04 -1.41 46.08
CA VAL A 9 48.71 -1.48 45.47
C VAL A 9 48.91 -1.25 43.98
N ALA A 10 48.67 -2.29 43.19
CA ALA A 10 48.65 -2.22 41.73
C ALA A 10 47.47 -1.34 41.28
N PRO A 11 47.65 -0.44 40.29
CA PRO A 11 46.51 0.25 39.71
C PRO A 11 45.71 -0.77 38.89
N ALA A 12 44.53 -1.12 39.38
CA ALA A 12 43.54 -1.85 38.62
C ALA A 12 43.17 -1.03 37.37
N LEU A 13 43.56 -1.53 36.20
CA LEU A 13 43.07 -1.06 34.91
C LEU A 13 41.56 -1.30 34.89
N LEU A 14 40.77 -0.26 35.12
CA LEU A 14 39.35 -0.28 34.84
C LEU A 14 39.19 -0.26 33.32
N ALA A 15 39.12 -1.45 32.71
CA ALA A 15 38.64 -1.58 31.35
C ALA A 15 37.15 -1.20 31.37
N ILE A 16 36.85 0.06 31.05
CA ILE A 16 35.49 0.49 30.74
C ILE A 16 35.13 -0.20 29.43
N ILE A 17 34.52 -1.37 29.55
CA ILE A 17 33.80 -2.00 28.47
C ILE A 17 32.62 -1.07 28.18
N PHE A 18 32.78 -0.20 27.18
CA PHE A 18 31.62 0.36 26.49
C PHE A 18 30.89 -0.83 25.87
N GLN A 19 29.96 -1.42 26.62
CA GLN A 19 28.84 -2.07 25.99
C GLN A 19 28.16 -0.96 25.21
N ALA A 20 28.40 -0.92 23.90
CA ALA A 20 27.49 -0.29 22.99
C ALA A 20 26.17 -1.02 23.22
N SER A 21 25.34 -0.46 24.11
CA SER A 21 23.92 -0.74 24.14
C SER A 21 23.46 -0.54 22.71
N SER A 22 23.21 -1.64 22.01
CA SER A 22 22.46 -1.61 20.76
C SER A 22 21.19 -0.85 21.09
N VAL A 23 21.13 0.41 20.67
CA VAL A 23 19.90 1.16 20.65
C VAL A 23 19.02 0.34 19.72
N MET A 24 18.16 -0.49 20.30
CA MET A 24 17.04 -1.05 19.55
C MET A 24 16.29 0.19 19.08
N ALA A 25 16.41 0.47 17.77
CA ALA A 25 15.74 1.58 17.15
C ALA A 25 14.26 1.53 17.56
N GLU A 26 13.80 2.64 18.12
CA GLU A 26 12.46 2.80 18.66
C GLU A 26 11.41 2.41 17.61
N GLN A 27 10.53 1.47 17.96
CA GLN A 27 9.53 0.86 17.10
C GLN A 27 8.50 1.90 16.62
N LYS A 28 8.66 2.43 15.41
CA LYS A 28 7.66 3.32 14.79
C LYS A 28 6.88 2.57 13.72
N CYS A 29 6.03 1.66 14.17
CA CYS A 29 4.98 1.07 13.34
C CYS A 29 3.98 2.16 12.93
N PHE A 30 3.30 1.95 11.80
CA PHE A 30 1.96 2.51 11.62
C PHE A 30 0.89 1.43 11.54
N VAL A 31 0.92 0.56 12.54
CA VAL A 31 -0.28 0.00 13.17
C VAL A 31 0.00 0.00 14.67
N ILE A 32 -1.00 0.31 15.49
CA ILE A 32 -0.92 0.03 16.93
C ILE A 32 -0.70 -1.49 17.04
N PRO A 33 0.47 -1.99 17.48
CA PRO A 33 0.82 -3.40 17.36
C PRO A 33 -0.27 -4.36 17.90
N GLU A 34 -0.99 -3.93 18.93
CA GLU A 34 -2.17 -4.60 19.48
C GLU A 34 -3.27 -4.88 18.44
N GLN A 35 -3.61 -3.92 17.58
CA GLN A 35 -4.68 -4.04 16.57
C GLN A 35 -4.29 -4.96 15.40
N ALA A 36 -3.03 -4.88 14.94
CA ALA A 36 -2.50 -5.83 13.96
C ALA A 36 -2.50 -7.24 14.54
N ASN A 37 -2.15 -7.37 15.83
CA ASN A 37 -2.16 -8.64 16.53
C ASN A 37 -3.57 -9.23 16.59
N THR A 38 -4.59 -8.45 16.96
CA THR A 38 -5.99 -8.92 16.99
C THR A 38 -6.45 -9.44 15.62
N TYR A 39 -6.17 -8.71 14.53
CA TYR A 39 -6.49 -9.18 13.19
C TYR A 39 -5.77 -10.50 12.87
N LEU A 40 -4.45 -10.54 13.08
CA LEU A 40 -3.65 -11.73 12.78
C LEU A 40 -4.10 -12.95 13.61
N ASP A 41 -4.48 -12.73 14.86
CA ASP A 41 -5.02 -13.78 15.74
C ASP A 41 -6.36 -14.30 15.22
N SER A 42 -7.25 -13.40 14.79
CA SER A 42 -8.55 -13.76 14.21
C SER A 42 -8.47 -14.59 12.93
N ILE A 43 -7.38 -14.46 12.16
CA ILE A 43 -7.18 -15.21 10.90
C ILE A 43 -6.18 -16.37 11.04
N SER A 44 -5.61 -16.58 12.22
CA SER A 44 -4.54 -17.55 12.47
C SER A 44 -4.95 -18.98 12.09
N HIS A 45 -6.19 -19.37 12.38
CA HIS A 45 -6.72 -20.68 12.01
C HIS A 45 -6.77 -20.88 10.49
N THR A 46 -7.28 -19.88 9.75
CA THR A 46 -7.34 -19.90 8.28
C THR A 46 -5.95 -19.94 7.65
N LEU A 47 -4.97 -19.22 8.22
CA LEU A 47 -3.59 -19.26 7.78
C LEU A 47 -2.97 -20.64 7.99
N ASN A 48 -3.11 -21.22 9.19
CA ASN A 48 -2.58 -22.55 9.50
C ASN A 48 -3.17 -23.64 8.57
N ALA A 49 -4.48 -23.59 8.31
CA ALA A 49 -5.14 -24.51 7.38
C ALA A 49 -4.64 -24.40 5.93
N SER A 50 -3.94 -23.31 5.60
CA SER A 50 -3.46 -23.04 4.26
C SER A 50 -1.98 -23.33 4.03
N LEU A 51 -1.19 -23.57 5.08
CA LEU A 51 0.27 -23.70 4.99
C LEU A 51 0.74 -24.81 4.04
N ASN A 52 -0.08 -25.84 3.83
CA ASN A 52 0.23 -26.96 2.93
C ASN A 52 -0.21 -26.72 1.47
N LYS A 53 -0.93 -25.63 1.17
CA LYS A 53 -1.37 -25.31 -0.18
C LYS A 53 -0.19 -24.84 -1.03
N LYS A 54 -0.05 -25.38 -2.24
CA LYS A 54 0.98 -24.97 -3.20
C LYS A 54 0.59 -23.68 -3.92
N PRO A 55 1.55 -22.80 -4.27
CA PRO A 55 1.25 -21.62 -5.07
C PRO A 55 0.74 -22.01 -6.46
N ASN A 56 -0.29 -21.31 -6.91
CA ASN A 56 -0.86 -21.40 -8.25
C ASN A 56 -0.67 -20.05 -8.95
N ALA A 57 0.59 -19.68 -9.18
CA ALA A 57 0.92 -18.44 -9.87
C ALA A 57 0.42 -18.47 -11.32
N MET A 58 0.06 -17.31 -11.84
CA MET A 58 -0.46 -17.13 -13.20
C MET A 58 0.40 -16.14 -13.96
N ASP A 59 0.49 -16.29 -15.27
CA ASP A 59 1.19 -15.36 -16.15
C ASP A 59 0.38 -14.08 -16.38
N ILE A 60 -0.95 -14.17 -16.36
CA ILE A 60 -1.89 -13.06 -16.53
C ILE A 60 -2.96 -13.11 -15.44
N VAL A 61 -3.28 -11.93 -14.90
CA VAL A 61 -4.43 -11.68 -14.01
C VAL A 61 -5.24 -10.57 -14.66
N HIS A 62 -6.56 -10.75 -14.78
CA HIS A 62 -7.43 -9.79 -15.47
C HIS A 62 -8.84 -9.75 -14.87
N ILE A 63 -9.28 -8.56 -14.45
CA ILE A 63 -10.58 -8.26 -13.87
C ILE A 63 -11.22 -7.00 -14.45
N GLU A 64 -10.43 -6.13 -15.07
CA GLU A 64 -10.91 -4.88 -15.65
C GLU A 64 -12.04 -5.12 -16.68
N HIS A 65 -13.01 -4.17 -16.74
CA HIS A 65 -14.26 -4.27 -17.51
C HIS A 65 -15.05 -5.59 -17.40
N SER A 66 -14.83 -6.37 -16.35
CA SER A 66 -15.47 -7.68 -16.20
C SER A 66 -16.70 -7.61 -15.27
N LEU A 67 -17.61 -8.57 -15.46
CA LEU A 67 -18.81 -8.74 -14.63
C LEU A 67 -18.66 -9.94 -13.68
N PRO A 68 -19.33 -9.94 -12.51
CA PRO A 68 -19.30 -11.07 -11.59
C PRO A 68 -19.66 -12.40 -12.26
N GLY A 69 -18.94 -13.47 -11.88
CA GLY A 69 -19.18 -14.82 -12.39
C GLY A 69 -18.44 -15.17 -13.69
N GLN A 70 -17.80 -14.22 -14.36
CA GLN A 70 -16.98 -14.52 -15.54
C GLN A 70 -15.73 -15.34 -15.16
N PRO A 71 -15.26 -16.27 -16.01
CA PRO A 71 -14.13 -17.16 -15.67
C PRO A 71 -12.83 -16.43 -15.30
N ASN A 72 -12.54 -15.30 -15.93
CA ASN A 72 -11.36 -14.48 -15.62
C ASN A 72 -11.47 -13.82 -14.23
N VAL A 73 -12.69 -13.41 -13.82
CA VAL A 73 -12.94 -12.82 -12.50
C VAL A 73 -12.71 -13.84 -11.39
N ILE A 74 -13.17 -15.09 -11.58
CA ILE A 74 -12.94 -16.18 -10.61
C ILE A 74 -11.43 -16.41 -10.44
N LYS A 75 -10.70 -16.55 -11.55
CA LYS A 75 -9.23 -16.72 -11.54
C LYS A 75 -8.50 -15.55 -10.88
N ALA A 76 -8.95 -14.32 -11.15
CA ALA A 76 -8.37 -13.13 -10.53
C ALA A 76 -8.58 -13.11 -9.01
N PHE A 77 -9.77 -13.48 -8.52
CA PHE A 77 -10.01 -13.58 -7.08
C PHE A 77 -9.19 -14.68 -6.41
N ASP A 78 -8.99 -15.82 -7.08
CA ASP A 78 -8.07 -16.86 -6.58
C ASP A 78 -6.64 -16.33 -6.47
N ALA A 79 -6.15 -15.57 -7.45
CA ALA A 79 -4.86 -14.90 -7.40
C ALA A 79 -4.78 -13.88 -6.25
N TYR A 80 -5.79 -13.03 -6.09
CA TYR A 80 -5.84 -12.01 -5.03
C TYR A 80 -5.86 -12.65 -3.64
N ASN A 81 -6.52 -13.80 -3.49
CA ASN A 81 -6.47 -14.56 -2.26
C ASN A 81 -5.04 -15.06 -1.96
N GLN A 82 -4.31 -15.56 -2.97
CA GLN A 82 -2.89 -15.91 -2.79
C GLN A 82 -2.04 -14.72 -2.36
N PHE A 83 -2.23 -13.53 -2.94
CA PHE A 83 -1.53 -12.30 -2.54
C PHE A 83 -1.79 -11.94 -1.08
N LYS A 84 -3.06 -11.98 -0.66
CA LYS A 84 -3.44 -11.73 0.74
C LYS A 84 -2.81 -12.75 1.68
N MET A 85 -2.85 -14.04 1.32
CA MET A 85 -2.32 -15.11 2.16
C MET A 85 -0.80 -15.04 2.32
N MET A 86 -0.04 -14.73 1.26
CA MET A 86 1.40 -14.57 1.36
C MET A 86 1.80 -13.38 2.24
N ARG A 87 1.10 -12.24 2.15
CA ARG A 87 1.34 -11.08 3.01
C ARG A 87 0.98 -11.37 4.46
N ASN A 88 -0.19 -11.95 4.70
CA ASN A 88 -0.65 -12.25 6.05
C ASN A 88 0.26 -13.28 6.74
N SER A 89 0.81 -14.24 5.98
CA SER A 89 1.83 -15.15 6.50
C SER A 89 3.14 -14.41 6.82
N ALA A 90 3.56 -13.44 6.00
CA ALA A 90 4.76 -12.66 6.27
C ALA A 90 4.60 -11.80 7.54
N LEU A 91 3.42 -11.20 7.72
CA LEU A 91 3.06 -10.48 8.94
C LEU A 91 3.03 -11.40 10.17
N MET A 92 2.47 -12.60 10.04
CA MET A 92 2.45 -13.58 11.13
C MET A 92 3.87 -14.02 11.52
N TRP A 93 4.73 -14.29 10.53
CA TRP A 93 6.16 -14.54 10.76
C TRP A 93 6.84 -13.37 11.48
N SER A 94 6.59 -12.12 11.05
CA SER A 94 7.14 -10.93 11.71
C SER A 94 6.70 -10.82 13.19
N LYS A 95 5.46 -11.24 13.50
CA LYS A 95 4.91 -11.25 14.86
C LYS A 95 5.54 -12.31 15.77
N ASN A 96 5.73 -13.54 15.30
CA ASN A 96 6.04 -14.68 16.16
C ASN A 96 7.34 -15.43 15.83
N ASN A 97 8.02 -15.05 14.75
CA ASN A 97 9.25 -15.65 14.25
C ASN A 97 9.14 -17.17 13.96
N ASP A 98 7.95 -17.65 13.59
CA ASP A 98 7.69 -19.06 13.20
C ASP A 98 7.98 -19.26 11.70
N ASP A 99 9.03 -20.04 11.41
CA ASP A 99 9.58 -20.25 10.07
C ASP A 99 8.60 -20.89 9.08
N LYS A 100 7.53 -21.57 9.55
CA LYS A 100 6.53 -22.14 8.63
C LYS A 100 5.82 -21.06 7.82
N TYR A 101 5.59 -19.88 8.42
CA TYR A 101 4.95 -18.76 7.74
C TYR A 101 5.94 -18.05 6.80
N LEU A 102 7.22 -17.94 7.19
CA LEU A 102 8.28 -17.43 6.32
C LEU A 102 8.44 -18.30 5.07
N PHE A 103 8.49 -19.63 5.25
CA PHE A 103 8.58 -20.59 4.16
C PHE A 103 7.40 -20.43 3.20
N PHE A 104 6.18 -20.39 3.72
CA PHE A 104 4.97 -20.17 2.92
C PHE A 104 5.05 -18.88 2.10
N SER A 105 5.31 -17.74 2.75
CA SER A 105 5.42 -16.43 2.10
C SER A 105 6.49 -16.41 1.01
N LYS A 106 7.66 -16.96 1.30
CA LYS A 106 8.78 -17.04 0.36
C LYS A 106 8.44 -17.90 -0.85
N SER A 107 7.87 -19.09 -0.66
CA SER A 107 7.48 -19.98 -1.76
C SER A 107 6.47 -19.31 -2.71
N TYR A 108 5.48 -18.62 -2.15
CA TYR A 108 4.46 -17.92 -2.93
C TYR A 108 5.03 -16.70 -3.66
N LEU A 109 5.83 -15.87 -2.98
CA LEU A 109 6.49 -14.71 -3.58
C LEU A 109 7.33 -15.12 -4.80
N LEU A 110 8.21 -16.10 -4.65
CA LEU A 110 9.11 -16.53 -5.72
C LEU A 110 8.33 -17.16 -6.89
N ALA A 111 7.28 -17.95 -6.61
CA ALA A 111 6.45 -18.53 -7.65
C ALA A 111 5.76 -17.48 -8.52
N TRP A 112 5.25 -16.40 -7.91
CA TRP A 112 4.61 -15.29 -8.63
C TRP A 112 5.61 -14.42 -9.39
N VAL A 113 6.73 -14.04 -8.76
CA VAL A 113 7.79 -13.24 -9.41
C VAL A 113 8.37 -13.95 -10.64
N LEU A 114 8.50 -15.28 -10.59
CA LEU A 114 9.03 -16.07 -11.72
C LEU A 114 8.04 -16.26 -12.87
N LYS A 115 6.73 -16.08 -12.64
CA LYS A 115 5.69 -16.46 -13.62
C LYS A 115 4.88 -15.28 -14.14
N TYR A 116 4.55 -14.32 -13.29
CA TYR A 116 3.67 -13.21 -13.66
C TYR A 116 4.32 -12.25 -14.66
N LYS A 117 3.55 -11.83 -15.66
CA LYS A 117 3.96 -10.86 -16.65
C LYS A 117 3.08 -9.61 -16.50
N PRO A 118 3.65 -8.48 -16.03
CA PRO A 118 2.90 -7.24 -15.92
C PRO A 118 2.21 -6.85 -17.22
N SER A 119 0.90 -6.64 -17.16
CA SER A 119 0.08 -6.15 -18.27
C SER A 119 0.06 -4.63 -18.36
N LEU A 120 0.56 -3.94 -17.33
CA LEU A 120 0.48 -2.48 -17.15
C LEU A 120 -0.96 -1.97 -17.07
N ASN A 121 -1.88 -2.85 -16.66
CA ASN A 121 -3.23 -2.49 -16.28
C ASN A 121 -3.30 -2.30 -14.75
N PRO A 122 -3.40 -1.05 -14.26
CA PRO A 122 -3.36 -0.78 -12.83
C PRO A 122 -4.56 -1.33 -12.07
N ILE A 123 -5.69 -1.60 -12.73
CA ILE A 123 -6.87 -2.19 -12.09
C ILE A 123 -6.67 -3.68 -11.85
N ASP A 124 -6.03 -4.37 -12.80
CA ASP A 124 -5.67 -5.78 -12.64
C ASP A 124 -4.55 -5.95 -11.59
N GLU A 125 -3.63 -4.98 -11.55
CA GLU A 125 -2.37 -5.05 -10.80
C GLU A 125 -2.42 -4.39 -9.42
N THR A 126 -3.42 -3.57 -9.12
CA THR A 126 -3.51 -2.90 -7.80
C THR A 126 -3.43 -3.85 -6.60
N PRO A 127 -3.92 -5.12 -6.64
CA PRO A 127 -3.83 -6.05 -5.51
C PRO A 127 -2.45 -6.72 -5.36
N PHE A 128 -1.51 -6.47 -6.27
CA PHE A 128 -0.11 -6.89 -6.10
C PHE A 128 0.62 -6.07 -5.04
N ASP A 129 0.00 -5.02 -4.47
CA ASP A 129 0.51 -4.36 -3.27
C ASP A 129 0.87 -5.37 -2.18
N ALA A 130 0.05 -6.41 -1.98
CA ALA A 130 0.32 -7.46 -1.01
C ALA A 130 1.55 -8.33 -1.37
N LEU A 131 1.86 -8.52 -2.65
CA LEU A 131 3.09 -9.20 -3.08
C LEU A 131 4.33 -8.33 -2.76
N ILE A 132 4.23 -7.02 -2.99
CA ILE A 132 5.31 -6.07 -2.71
C ILE A 132 5.55 -5.94 -1.19
N ASP A 133 4.48 -5.85 -0.41
CA ASP A 133 4.53 -5.87 1.06
C ASP A 133 5.19 -7.15 1.57
N THR A 134 4.83 -8.31 1.00
CA THR A 134 5.41 -9.61 1.37
C THR A 134 6.92 -9.59 1.24
N TYR A 135 7.42 -9.14 0.08
CA TYR A 135 8.86 -9.00 -0.13
C TYR A 135 9.48 -8.05 0.89
N THR A 136 8.89 -6.87 1.11
CA THR A 136 9.42 -5.86 2.05
C THR A 136 9.56 -6.43 3.47
N ILE A 137 8.59 -7.23 3.92
CA ILE A 137 8.60 -7.87 5.24
C ILE A 137 9.71 -8.94 5.32
N ILE A 138 9.82 -9.83 4.34
CA ILE A 138 10.73 -11.00 4.42
C ILE A 138 12.13 -10.75 3.82
N LYS A 139 12.37 -9.59 3.18
CA LYS A 139 13.65 -9.20 2.55
C LYS A 139 14.88 -9.53 3.41
N PRO A 140 14.89 -9.29 4.75
CA PRO A 140 16.05 -9.61 5.59
C PRO A 140 16.41 -11.11 5.67
N LYS A 141 15.49 -12.02 5.30
CA LYS A 141 15.69 -13.48 5.34
C LYS A 141 15.90 -14.11 3.96
N LEU A 142 15.85 -13.32 2.88
CA LEU A 142 16.17 -13.79 1.54
C LEU A 142 17.69 -13.83 1.33
N ASN A 143 18.18 -14.79 0.53
CA ASN A 143 19.58 -14.78 0.11
C ASN A 143 19.79 -13.77 -1.03
N GLU A 144 21.05 -13.46 -1.34
CA GLU A 144 21.39 -12.44 -2.35
C GLU A 144 20.86 -12.75 -3.76
N LYS A 145 20.80 -14.03 -4.14
CA LYS A 145 20.25 -14.43 -5.44
C LYS A 145 18.74 -14.17 -5.51
N GLU A 146 18.03 -14.46 -4.43
CA GLU A 146 16.58 -14.22 -4.31
C GLU A 146 16.27 -12.72 -4.26
N LYS A 147 17.02 -11.93 -3.47
CA LYS A 147 16.85 -10.48 -3.42
C LYS A 147 17.04 -9.87 -4.81
N LYS A 148 18.15 -10.18 -5.48
CA LYS A 148 18.45 -9.69 -6.82
C LYS A 148 17.37 -10.07 -7.83
N LEU A 149 16.86 -11.30 -7.78
CA LEU A 149 15.77 -11.74 -8.65
C LEU A 149 14.52 -10.86 -8.48
N VAL A 150 14.08 -10.65 -7.24
CA VAL A 150 12.85 -9.89 -6.95
C VAL A 150 13.04 -8.40 -7.24
N GLU A 151 14.18 -7.81 -6.84
CA GLU A 151 14.47 -6.39 -7.06
C GLU A 151 14.57 -6.07 -8.55
N SER A 152 15.32 -6.85 -9.34
CA SER A 152 15.40 -6.63 -10.79
C SER A 152 14.02 -6.76 -11.47
N TYR A 153 13.16 -7.66 -10.99
CA TYR A 153 11.80 -7.79 -11.49
C TYR A 153 10.96 -6.55 -11.14
N PHE A 154 11.03 -6.05 -9.91
CA PHE A 154 10.31 -4.85 -9.46
C PHE A 154 10.78 -3.58 -10.18
N GLU A 155 12.08 -3.39 -10.32
CA GLU A 155 12.66 -2.24 -11.03
C GLU A 155 12.23 -2.22 -12.50
N LYS A 156 12.23 -3.38 -13.16
CA LYS A 156 11.74 -3.51 -14.54
C LYS A 156 10.26 -3.15 -14.64
N TRP A 157 9.42 -3.69 -13.74
CA TRP A 157 7.98 -3.41 -13.75
C TRP A 157 7.67 -1.92 -13.53
N ALA A 158 8.32 -1.29 -12.54
CA ALA A 158 8.18 0.14 -12.30
C ALA A 158 8.63 0.97 -13.52
N SER A 159 9.77 0.60 -14.12
CA SER A 159 10.28 1.25 -15.34
C SER A 159 9.31 1.11 -16.51
N ASP A 160 8.70 -0.06 -16.71
CA ASP A 160 7.73 -0.30 -17.77
C ASP A 160 6.48 0.57 -17.62
N TYR A 161 5.99 0.75 -16.38
CA TYR A 161 4.89 1.67 -16.08
C TYR A 161 5.25 3.12 -16.35
N ILE A 162 6.41 3.58 -15.89
CA ILE A 162 6.88 4.96 -16.13
C ILE A 162 6.99 5.20 -17.64
N ASN A 163 7.59 4.27 -18.38
CA ASN A 163 7.72 4.34 -19.82
C ASN A 163 6.35 4.37 -20.52
N TYR A 164 5.38 3.59 -20.04
CA TYR A 164 4.00 3.65 -20.51
C TYR A 164 3.38 5.04 -20.32
N ILE A 165 3.56 5.63 -19.14
CA ILE A 165 3.04 6.96 -18.81
C ILE A 165 3.66 8.03 -19.73
N ILE A 166 4.99 8.00 -19.90
CA ILE A 166 5.70 8.93 -20.78
C ILE A 166 5.20 8.80 -22.23
N ARG A 167 5.12 7.58 -22.75
CA ARG A 167 4.61 7.35 -24.12
C ARG A 167 3.18 7.87 -24.30
N LYS A 168 2.30 7.64 -23.32
CA LYS A 168 0.92 8.09 -23.40
C LYS A 168 0.78 9.60 -23.26
N LYS A 169 1.59 10.24 -22.41
CA LYS A 169 1.67 11.70 -22.30
C LYS A 169 2.05 12.37 -23.63
N ASN A 170 2.90 11.71 -24.42
CA ASN A 170 3.31 12.17 -25.75
C ASN A 170 2.33 11.79 -26.87
N SER A 171 1.22 11.12 -26.56
CA SER A 171 0.21 10.72 -27.55
C SER A 171 -0.94 11.72 -27.61
N VAL A 172 -1.61 11.83 -28.77
CA VAL A 172 -2.74 12.76 -28.98
C VAL A 172 -3.86 12.57 -27.96
N LYS A 173 -4.14 11.32 -27.56
CA LYS A 173 -5.19 11.00 -26.58
C LYS A 173 -4.79 11.32 -25.14
N GLY A 174 -3.48 11.35 -24.84
CA GLY A 174 -2.99 11.53 -23.48
C GLY A 174 -3.36 10.40 -22.51
N LEU A 175 -3.18 10.67 -21.21
CA LEU A 175 -3.78 9.92 -20.11
C LEU A 175 -4.82 10.79 -19.42
N THR A 176 -5.90 10.16 -18.98
CA THR A 176 -6.87 10.77 -18.06
C THR A 176 -6.27 10.84 -16.66
N PRO A 177 -6.48 11.95 -15.92
CA PRO A 177 -5.99 12.09 -14.55
C PRO A 177 -6.98 11.46 -13.55
N ASP A 178 -7.35 10.20 -13.79
CA ASP A 178 -8.34 9.47 -13.00
C ASP A 178 -7.67 8.45 -12.05
N ASN A 179 -8.48 7.65 -11.37
CA ASN A 179 -8.08 6.61 -10.45
C ASN A 179 -7.10 5.60 -11.06
N TRP A 180 -7.13 5.37 -12.38
CA TRP A 180 -6.15 4.48 -13.00
C TRP A 180 -4.76 5.06 -12.86
N GLN A 181 -4.60 6.37 -13.08
CA GLN A 181 -3.32 7.03 -12.88
C GLN A 181 -2.90 7.04 -11.41
N SER A 182 -3.85 7.25 -10.50
CA SER A 182 -3.64 7.13 -9.05
C SER A 182 -3.12 5.74 -8.66
N HIS A 183 -3.68 4.66 -9.21
CA HIS A 183 -3.21 3.29 -9.00
C HIS A 183 -1.83 3.00 -9.64
N ARG A 184 -1.53 3.54 -10.83
CA ARG A 184 -0.19 3.43 -11.42
C ARG A 184 0.87 4.04 -10.50
N ILE A 185 0.60 5.23 -9.97
CA ILE A 185 1.49 5.92 -9.03
C ILE A 185 1.73 5.05 -7.79
N LYS A 186 0.68 4.48 -7.19
CA LYS A 186 0.82 3.55 -6.07
C LYS A 186 1.79 2.42 -6.41
N ILE A 187 1.54 1.71 -7.51
CA ILE A 187 2.34 0.53 -7.89
C ILE A 187 3.80 0.94 -8.12
N ILE A 188 4.07 1.98 -8.91
CA ILE A 188 5.43 2.47 -9.17
C ILE A 188 6.14 2.82 -7.86
N THR A 189 5.47 3.56 -6.96
CA THR A 189 6.05 4.02 -5.70
C THR A 189 6.37 2.87 -4.77
N MET A 190 5.48 1.88 -4.66
CA MET A 190 5.71 0.67 -3.87
C MET A 190 6.87 -0.17 -4.41
N LEU A 191 6.93 -0.38 -5.74
CA LEU A 191 8.02 -1.11 -6.38
C LEU A 191 9.37 -0.41 -6.21
N ALA A 192 9.40 0.92 -6.40
CA ALA A 192 10.60 1.73 -6.20
C ALA A 192 11.06 1.73 -4.73
N GLY A 193 10.12 1.82 -3.79
CA GLY A 193 10.41 1.75 -2.35
C GLY A 193 10.95 0.38 -1.93
N ALA A 194 10.37 -0.72 -2.43
CA ALA A 194 10.81 -2.07 -2.10
C ALA A 194 12.20 -2.41 -2.65
N SER A 195 12.53 -1.88 -3.83
CA SER A 195 13.84 -2.05 -4.48
C SER A 195 14.89 -1.02 -4.05
N ASP A 196 14.56 -0.10 -3.13
CA ASP A 196 15.42 0.99 -2.69
C ASP A 196 15.96 1.87 -3.86
N ASN A 197 15.21 1.95 -4.97
CA ASN A 197 15.64 2.61 -6.19
C ASN A 197 15.22 4.10 -6.21
N LYS A 198 16.18 4.97 -5.83
CA LYS A 198 15.96 6.43 -5.73
C LYS A 198 15.60 7.11 -7.06
N GLU A 199 16.10 6.61 -8.19
CA GLU A 199 15.81 7.18 -9.50
C GLU A 199 14.33 6.96 -9.87
N LEU A 200 13.84 5.74 -9.68
CA LEU A 200 12.42 5.41 -9.86
C LEU A 200 11.54 6.22 -8.92
N PHE A 201 11.98 6.44 -7.67
CA PHE A 201 11.26 7.26 -6.70
C PHE A 201 11.13 8.73 -7.12
N SER A 202 12.21 9.31 -7.67
CA SER A 202 12.19 10.68 -8.20
C SER A 202 11.22 10.81 -9.39
N LYS A 203 11.21 9.83 -10.30
CA LYS A 203 10.24 9.76 -11.39
C LYS A 203 8.80 9.63 -10.87
N ALA A 204 8.57 8.77 -9.88
CA ALA A 204 7.28 8.63 -9.23
C ALA A 204 6.79 9.94 -8.60
N THR A 205 7.69 10.70 -7.96
CA THR A 205 7.39 12.02 -7.37
C THR A 205 6.88 12.99 -8.43
N THR A 206 7.54 13.07 -9.58
CA THR A 206 7.12 13.96 -10.67
C THR A 206 5.74 13.59 -11.18
N ILE A 207 5.48 12.29 -11.36
CA ILE A 207 4.19 11.78 -11.83
C ILE A 207 3.08 12.03 -10.78
N PHE A 208 3.39 11.86 -9.49
CA PHE A 208 2.48 12.16 -8.39
C PHE A 208 2.07 13.63 -8.38
N GLN A 209 3.04 14.55 -8.44
CA GLN A 209 2.77 15.99 -8.43
C GLN A 209 1.91 16.42 -9.63
N GLU A 210 2.18 15.88 -10.83
CA GLU A 210 1.37 16.12 -12.01
C GLU A 210 -0.07 15.57 -11.84
N GLN A 211 -0.22 14.41 -11.21
CA GLN A 211 -1.55 13.86 -10.89
C GLN A 211 -2.30 14.75 -9.91
N ILE A 212 -1.68 15.20 -8.81
CA ILE A 212 -2.33 16.13 -7.85
C ILE A 212 -2.81 17.40 -8.56
N PHE A 213 -2.00 17.96 -9.45
CA PHE A 213 -2.35 19.14 -10.22
C PHE A 213 -3.54 18.92 -11.17
N LYS A 214 -3.63 17.76 -11.84
CA LYS A 214 -4.65 17.50 -12.87
C LYS A 214 -5.93 16.85 -12.35
N ASN A 215 -5.84 16.03 -11.31
CA ASN A 215 -6.92 15.20 -10.80
C ASN A 215 -7.79 15.95 -9.77
N ILE A 216 -7.14 16.68 -8.86
CA ILE A 216 -7.81 17.27 -7.69
C ILE A 216 -8.06 18.75 -7.98
N LYS A 217 -9.30 19.22 -7.82
CA LYS A 217 -9.62 20.66 -7.88
C LYS A 217 -9.09 21.38 -6.64
N ASN A 218 -8.96 22.71 -6.70
CA ASN A 218 -8.60 23.51 -5.52
C ASN A 218 -9.63 23.36 -4.37
N SER A 219 -10.87 22.96 -4.67
CA SER A 219 -11.91 22.63 -3.69
C SER A 219 -11.76 21.25 -3.04
N GLY A 220 -10.85 20.40 -3.55
CA GLY A 220 -10.65 19.02 -3.12
C GLY A 220 -11.44 17.97 -3.89
N GLU A 221 -12.44 18.35 -4.68
CA GLU A 221 -13.17 17.39 -5.50
C GLU A 221 -12.26 16.76 -6.57
N VAL A 222 -12.27 15.43 -6.68
CA VAL A 222 -11.45 14.67 -7.62
C VAL A 222 -12.15 14.42 -8.96
N TYR A 223 -11.36 14.20 -10.01
CA TYR A 223 -11.83 14.01 -11.38
C TYR A 223 -12.90 12.91 -11.47
N ASP A 224 -12.67 11.75 -10.84
CA ASP A 224 -13.61 10.62 -10.90
C ASP A 224 -14.99 10.94 -10.32
N PHE A 225 -15.08 11.78 -9.28
CA PHE A 225 -16.38 12.17 -8.75
C PHE A 225 -17.17 12.99 -9.80
N SER A 226 -16.51 13.94 -10.45
CA SER A 226 -17.12 14.76 -11.52
C SER A 226 -17.61 13.93 -12.72
N GLU A 227 -16.97 12.79 -12.99
CA GLU A 227 -17.31 11.93 -14.13
C GLU A 227 -18.34 10.84 -13.78
N ARG A 228 -18.26 10.29 -12.57
CA ARG A 228 -19.04 9.10 -12.18
C ARG A 228 -20.16 9.38 -11.20
N ASP A 229 -20.20 10.58 -10.62
CA ASP A 229 -21.18 10.97 -9.61
C ASP A 229 -21.19 9.99 -8.42
N ALA A 230 -20.00 9.66 -7.91
CA ALA A 230 -19.79 8.54 -6.99
C ALA A 230 -18.67 8.83 -5.97
N LEU A 231 -19.01 8.93 -4.69
CA LEU A 231 -18.01 9.03 -3.60
C LEU A 231 -17.18 7.76 -3.51
N SER A 232 -17.75 6.60 -3.89
CA SER A 232 -16.99 5.36 -3.94
C SER A 232 -15.79 5.45 -4.88
N TYR A 233 -15.91 6.15 -6.01
CA TYR A 233 -14.79 6.40 -6.91
C TYR A 233 -13.88 7.55 -6.45
N ALA A 234 -14.39 8.52 -5.68
CA ALA A 234 -13.52 9.48 -5.02
C ALA A 234 -12.58 8.80 -4.01
N VAL A 235 -13.09 7.84 -3.24
CA VAL A 235 -12.28 7.00 -2.34
C VAL A 235 -11.32 6.11 -3.13
N PHE A 236 -11.80 5.50 -4.23
CA PHE A 236 -10.98 4.62 -5.08
C PHE A 236 -9.84 5.37 -5.78
N ASP A 237 -10.02 6.65 -6.06
CA ASP A 237 -8.98 7.55 -6.57
C ASP A 237 -7.98 7.98 -5.49
N LEU A 238 -8.45 8.42 -4.32
CA LEU A 238 -7.60 9.01 -3.27
C LEU A 238 -6.80 7.97 -2.47
N LEU A 239 -7.37 6.78 -2.24
CA LEU A 239 -6.71 5.72 -1.47
C LEU A 239 -5.32 5.34 -2.03
N PRO A 240 -5.16 5.02 -3.32
CA PRO A 240 -3.83 4.68 -3.86
C PRO A 240 -2.84 5.86 -3.78
N LEU A 241 -3.30 7.12 -3.87
CA LEU A 241 -2.44 8.29 -3.67
C LEU A 241 -1.98 8.42 -2.22
N ALA A 242 -2.88 8.19 -1.25
CA ALA A 242 -2.54 8.17 0.17
C ALA A 242 -1.57 7.03 0.51
N GLN A 243 -1.75 5.84 -0.07
CA GLN A 243 -0.81 4.74 0.07
C GLN A 243 0.56 5.09 -0.50
N ALA A 244 0.62 5.71 -1.69
CA ALA A 244 1.87 6.17 -2.29
C ALA A 244 2.57 7.23 -1.42
N ALA A 245 1.82 8.21 -0.91
CA ALA A 245 2.35 9.24 -0.02
C ALA A 245 2.90 8.67 1.29
N LEU A 246 2.30 7.59 1.82
CA LEU A 246 2.81 6.90 3.01
C LEU A 246 4.15 6.21 2.73
N VAL A 247 4.27 5.54 1.58
CA VAL A 247 5.56 4.97 1.14
C VAL A 247 6.60 6.09 0.95
N ALA A 248 6.20 7.23 0.38
CA ALA A 248 7.07 8.41 0.21
C ALA A 248 7.57 8.98 1.54
N LYS A 249 6.69 9.13 2.53
CA LYS A 249 7.04 9.57 3.89
C LYS A 249 8.10 8.67 4.53
N ASN A 250 7.94 7.35 4.39
CA ASN A 250 8.92 6.35 4.88
C ASN A 250 10.25 6.36 4.10
N ASN A 251 10.32 7.07 2.98
CA ASN A 251 11.52 7.27 2.18
C ASN A 251 12.05 8.72 2.25
N GLY A 252 11.55 9.53 3.20
CA GLY A 252 12.05 10.88 3.46
C GLY A 252 11.44 11.97 2.56
N TYR A 253 10.33 11.67 1.87
CA TYR A 253 9.61 12.63 1.03
C TYR A 253 8.26 12.99 1.66
N ASP A 254 7.91 14.28 1.68
CA ASP A 254 6.61 14.73 2.17
C ASP A 254 5.64 15.03 1.02
N TRP A 255 5.03 13.96 0.49
CA TRP A 255 4.02 14.09 -0.57
C TRP A 255 2.65 14.52 -0.04
N PHE A 256 2.39 14.36 1.26
CA PHE A 256 1.08 14.68 1.84
C PHE A 256 0.88 16.19 1.99
N GLU A 257 1.94 16.90 2.38
CA GLU A 257 1.94 18.37 2.50
C GLU A 257 2.22 19.09 1.16
N TYR A 258 2.43 18.35 0.07
CA TYR A 258 2.59 18.96 -1.25
C TYR A 258 1.32 19.68 -1.71
N VAL A 259 1.49 20.92 -2.15
CA VAL A 259 0.44 21.75 -2.77
C VAL A 259 0.87 22.11 -4.19
N SER A 260 0.00 21.84 -5.16
CA SER A 260 0.24 22.16 -6.56
C SER A 260 0.14 23.69 -6.82
N PRO A 261 0.62 24.18 -7.97
CA PRO A 261 0.44 25.60 -8.34
C PRO A 261 -1.03 26.06 -8.42
N SER A 262 -1.99 25.15 -8.65
CA SER A 262 -3.43 25.46 -8.62
C SER A 262 -4.03 25.51 -7.21
N GLY A 263 -3.22 25.25 -6.18
CA GLY A 263 -3.66 25.11 -4.80
C GLY A 263 -4.23 23.73 -4.46
N SER A 264 -4.23 22.78 -5.39
CA SER A 264 -4.71 21.41 -5.15
C SER A 264 -3.73 20.63 -4.27
N SER A 265 -4.24 19.75 -3.40
CA SER A 265 -3.41 18.85 -2.60
C SER A 265 -4.13 17.54 -2.31
N LEU A 266 -3.38 16.48 -1.98
CA LEU A 266 -3.94 15.22 -1.52
C LEU A 266 -4.79 15.42 -0.25
N LYS A 267 -4.28 16.22 0.70
CA LYS A 267 -4.98 16.61 1.92
C LYS A 267 -6.35 17.22 1.63
N LYS A 268 -6.45 18.19 0.71
CA LYS A 268 -7.73 18.77 0.28
C LYS A 268 -8.69 17.74 -0.31
N GLY A 269 -8.18 16.78 -1.06
CA GLY A 269 -8.96 15.66 -1.58
C GLY A 269 -9.62 14.83 -0.48
N ILE A 270 -8.85 14.48 0.55
CA ILE A 270 -9.34 13.72 1.70
C ILE A 270 -10.30 14.56 2.54
N ASP A 271 -9.99 15.84 2.77
CA ASP A 271 -10.83 16.76 3.55
C ASP A 271 -12.20 16.99 2.91
N TRP A 272 -12.25 17.01 1.58
CA TRP A 272 -13.50 17.16 0.83
C TRP A 272 -14.52 16.03 1.12
N LEU A 273 -14.05 14.84 1.50
CA LEU A 273 -14.90 13.70 1.88
C LEU A 273 -15.48 13.82 3.30
N LEU A 274 -14.87 14.60 4.20
CA LEU A 274 -15.21 14.62 5.62
C LEU A 274 -16.70 14.88 5.91
N PRO A 275 -17.39 15.83 5.26
CA PRO A 275 -18.81 16.06 5.52
C PRO A 275 -19.68 14.83 5.26
N TYR A 276 -19.32 14.01 4.28
CA TYR A 276 -20.02 12.75 3.98
C TYR A 276 -19.69 11.67 5.01
N MET A 277 -18.44 11.59 5.48
CA MET A 277 -18.03 10.59 6.47
C MET A 277 -18.61 10.85 7.85
N TYR A 278 -18.76 12.12 8.22
CA TYR A 278 -19.41 12.52 9.48
C TYR A 278 -20.94 12.44 9.42
N GLY A 279 -21.53 12.24 8.23
CA GLY A 279 -22.99 12.21 8.03
C GLY A 279 -23.64 13.59 7.92
N ALA A 280 -22.86 14.66 7.82
CA ALA A 280 -23.38 16.01 7.57
C ALA A 280 -23.90 16.20 6.14
N LYS A 281 -23.40 15.38 5.19
CA LYS A 281 -23.91 15.25 3.82
C LYS A 281 -24.19 13.79 3.50
N SER A 282 -25.15 13.54 2.62
CA SER A 282 -25.39 12.24 2.00
C SER A 282 -25.20 12.35 0.48
N HIS A 283 -24.95 11.23 -0.18
CA HIS A 283 -24.81 11.15 -1.63
C HIS A 283 -25.44 9.87 -2.15
N ASN A 284 -26.21 9.95 -3.23
CA ASN A 284 -26.74 8.79 -3.93
C ASN A 284 -25.81 8.47 -5.10
N GLU A 285 -25.17 7.31 -5.03
CA GLU A 285 -24.11 6.90 -5.94
C GLU A 285 -24.64 6.68 -7.37
N PHE A 286 -23.87 7.16 -8.34
CA PHE A 286 -24.03 6.92 -9.78
C PHE A 286 -25.31 7.48 -10.40
N ASN A 287 -26.06 8.36 -9.74
CA ASN A 287 -27.31 8.90 -10.29
C ASN A 287 -27.09 9.58 -11.65
N ASN A 288 -26.03 10.40 -11.74
CA ASN A 288 -25.67 11.19 -12.92
C ASN A 288 -24.35 10.72 -13.56
N THR A 289 -23.99 9.45 -13.42
CA THR A 289 -22.74 8.92 -14.01
C THR A 289 -22.72 9.13 -15.54
N LYS A 290 -21.58 9.61 -16.05
CA LYS A 290 -21.32 9.73 -17.48
C LYS A 290 -20.76 8.44 -18.08
N SER A 291 -20.31 7.51 -17.24
CA SER A 291 -19.73 6.24 -17.69
C SER A 291 -20.80 5.25 -18.14
N GLU A 292 -20.77 4.85 -19.41
CA GLU A 292 -21.68 3.84 -19.95
C GLU A 292 -21.59 2.50 -19.21
N PHE A 293 -20.39 2.11 -18.78
CA PHE A 293 -20.22 0.84 -18.07
C PHE A 293 -20.82 0.90 -16.66
N ASP A 294 -20.73 2.04 -15.97
CA ASP A 294 -21.39 2.20 -14.66
C ASP A 294 -22.92 2.21 -14.83
N LYS A 295 -23.45 2.75 -15.94
CA LYS A 295 -24.89 2.64 -16.28
C LYS A 295 -25.32 1.18 -16.46
N VAL A 296 -24.50 0.35 -17.12
CA VAL A 296 -24.74 -1.10 -17.26
C VAL A 296 -24.72 -1.79 -15.90
N ARG A 297 -23.72 -1.54 -15.06
CA ARG A 297 -23.63 -2.14 -13.71
C ARG A 297 -24.84 -1.77 -12.84
N ARG A 298 -25.29 -0.52 -12.92
CA ARG A 298 -26.49 -0.04 -12.25
C ARG A 298 -27.76 -0.75 -12.76
N SER A 299 -27.92 -0.92 -14.08
CA SER A 299 -29.13 -1.50 -14.67
C SER A 299 -29.32 -2.98 -14.33
N ILE A 300 -28.22 -3.73 -14.20
CA ILE A 300 -28.26 -5.13 -13.75
C ILE A 300 -28.37 -5.27 -12.22
N GLY A 301 -28.51 -4.16 -11.49
CA GLY A 301 -28.61 -4.16 -10.03
C GLY A 301 -27.34 -4.61 -9.33
N MET A 302 -26.16 -4.42 -9.94
CA MET A 302 -24.89 -4.76 -9.32
C MET A 302 -24.78 -4.04 -7.97
N LYS A 303 -24.42 -4.80 -6.94
CA LYS A 303 -24.22 -4.25 -5.59
C LYS A 303 -23.26 -3.06 -5.66
N ASP A 304 -23.56 -2.04 -4.87
CA ASP A 304 -22.78 -0.81 -4.74
C ASP A 304 -22.81 0.17 -5.93
N PHE A 305 -23.56 -0.11 -7.00
CA PHE A 305 -23.74 0.79 -8.16
C PHE A 305 -25.06 1.59 -8.15
N LYS A 306 -25.71 1.69 -6.97
CA LYS A 306 -26.91 2.50 -6.73
C LYS A 306 -27.12 2.75 -5.24
N GLY A 307 -27.93 3.75 -4.92
CA GLY A 307 -28.36 4.06 -3.56
C GLY A 307 -27.37 4.93 -2.79
N THR A 308 -27.66 5.17 -1.51
CA THR A 308 -26.85 6.07 -0.69
C THR A 308 -25.48 5.47 -0.38
N PHE A 309 -24.43 6.27 -0.52
CA PHE A 309 -23.07 5.88 -0.16
C PHE A 309 -22.98 5.44 1.30
N ASN A 310 -22.27 4.34 1.56
CA ASN A 310 -21.94 3.89 2.91
C ASN A 310 -20.55 4.41 3.33
N PRO A 311 -20.46 5.33 4.31
CA PRO A 311 -19.20 5.90 4.79
C PRO A 311 -18.13 4.87 5.20
N VAL A 312 -18.53 3.70 5.71
CA VAL A 312 -17.59 2.64 6.14
C VAL A 312 -16.67 2.21 4.99
N ARG A 313 -17.09 2.37 3.73
CA ARG A 313 -16.26 2.07 2.55
C ARG A 313 -15.01 2.95 2.44
N ALA A 314 -14.98 4.11 3.09
CA ALA A 314 -13.82 4.98 3.14
C ALA A 314 -12.85 4.66 4.29
N ALA A 315 -13.16 3.68 5.15
CA ALA A 315 -12.37 3.40 6.35
C ALA A 315 -10.88 3.21 6.06
N SER A 316 -10.53 2.42 5.04
CA SER A 316 -9.13 2.19 4.67
C SER A 316 -8.39 3.47 4.27
N LEU A 317 -9.05 4.39 3.56
CA LEU A 317 -8.47 5.69 3.21
C LEU A 317 -8.16 6.50 4.47
N PHE A 318 -9.11 6.60 5.41
CA PHE A 318 -8.89 7.39 6.62
C PHE A 318 -7.88 6.75 7.59
N TRP A 319 -7.78 5.42 7.62
CA TRP A 319 -6.71 4.74 8.34
C TRP A 319 -5.33 5.07 7.75
N VAL A 320 -5.17 5.02 6.43
CA VAL A 320 -3.91 5.43 5.77
C VAL A 320 -3.65 6.92 5.97
N ALA A 321 -4.67 7.77 5.85
CA ALA A 321 -4.54 9.20 6.08
C ALA A 321 -4.11 9.52 7.52
N SER A 322 -4.59 8.77 8.51
CA SER A 322 -4.17 8.94 9.91
C SER A 322 -2.67 8.68 10.15
N ALA A 323 -2.03 7.92 9.26
CA ALA A 323 -0.59 7.71 9.24
C ALA A 323 0.21 8.88 8.68
N LEU A 324 -0.43 9.66 7.81
CA LEU A 324 0.13 10.87 7.24
C LEU A 324 -0.10 12.05 8.19
N ASP A 325 -1.31 12.17 8.75
CA ASP A 325 -1.75 13.24 9.65
C ASP A 325 -2.72 12.67 10.71
N GLN A 326 -2.35 12.77 11.98
CA GLN A 326 -3.10 12.21 13.12
C GLN A 326 -4.53 12.76 13.28
N ASN A 327 -4.84 13.92 12.69
CA ASN A 327 -6.18 14.50 12.76
C ASN A 327 -7.27 13.60 12.15
N TYR A 328 -6.90 12.67 11.24
CA TYR A 328 -7.84 11.71 10.65
C TYR A 328 -8.14 10.49 11.54
N LEU A 329 -7.42 10.29 12.64
CA LEU A 329 -7.57 9.08 13.46
C LEU A 329 -8.98 8.94 14.07
N VAL A 330 -9.59 10.06 14.47
CA VAL A 330 -10.94 10.07 15.06
C VAL A 330 -11.97 9.56 14.05
N ILE A 331 -11.93 10.08 12.82
CA ILE A 331 -12.86 9.63 11.77
C ILE A 331 -12.55 8.21 11.31
N ALA A 332 -11.27 7.82 11.22
CA ALA A 332 -10.88 6.44 10.88
C ALA A 332 -11.52 5.43 11.84
N LYS A 333 -11.36 5.64 13.17
CA LYS A 333 -11.96 4.79 14.22
C LYS A 333 -13.48 4.81 14.20
N LYS A 334 -14.10 5.96 13.91
CA LYS A 334 -15.56 6.06 13.76
C LYS A 334 -16.09 5.23 12.60
N LEU A 335 -15.39 5.21 11.46
CA LEU A 335 -15.78 4.43 10.29
C LEU A 335 -15.54 2.93 10.50
N LYS A 336 -14.42 2.58 11.12
CA LYS A 336 -14.07 1.22 11.52
C LYS A 336 -13.06 1.25 12.65
N GLU A 337 -13.38 0.59 13.77
CA GLU A 337 -12.61 0.65 15.01
C GLU A 337 -11.13 0.24 14.85
N THR A 338 -10.85 -0.71 13.96
CA THR A 338 -9.50 -1.19 13.66
C THR A 338 -9.17 -1.11 12.16
N PRO A 339 -7.91 -0.84 11.80
CA PRO A 339 -7.48 -0.86 10.41
C PRO A 339 -7.53 -2.29 9.84
N GLU A 340 -7.69 -2.40 8.52
CA GLU A 340 -7.33 -3.62 7.78
C GLU A 340 -5.79 -3.70 7.66
N PRO A 341 -5.20 -4.90 7.49
CA PRO A 341 -3.75 -5.08 7.33
C PRO A 341 -3.13 -4.34 6.15
N LEU A 342 -3.96 -3.87 5.21
CA LEU A 342 -3.57 -3.01 4.09
C LEU A 342 -2.94 -1.67 4.55
N ALA A 343 -3.01 -1.34 5.85
CA ALA A 343 -2.32 -0.20 6.46
C ALA A 343 -0.92 -0.51 7.02
N VAL A 344 -0.47 -1.78 6.98
CA VAL A 344 0.81 -2.19 7.57
C VAL A 344 1.92 -2.11 6.51
N LEU A 345 2.60 -0.97 6.42
CA LEU A 345 3.88 -0.87 5.70
C LEU A 345 5.00 -0.70 6.71
N CYS A 346 5.73 -1.79 6.97
CA CYS A 346 6.94 -1.80 7.80
C CYS A 346 8.12 -1.29 6.97
N LYS A 347 8.94 -0.40 7.54
CA LYS A 347 10.29 -0.17 7.01
C LYS A 347 11.34 -0.39 8.11
N ASN A 348 12.37 -1.13 7.73
CA ASN A 348 13.65 -1.24 8.44
C ASN A 348 14.56 -0.08 7.99
N ILE A 349 15.29 0.54 8.93
CA ILE A 349 16.60 1.13 8.65
C ILE A 349 17.56 0.52 9.66
#